data_AF-A0A1E1VBJ0-F1
#
_entry.id   AF-A0A1E1VBJ0-F1
#
_cell.length_a   1.000
_cell.length_b   1.000
_cell.length_c   1.000
_cell.angle_alpha   90.00
_cell.angle_beta   90.00
_cell.angle_gamma   90.00
#
_symmetry.space_group_name_H-M   'P 1'
#
loop_
_entity.id
_entity.type
_entity.pdbx_description
1 polymer ?
#
loop_
_entity_poly.entity_id
_entity_poly.type
_entity_poly.pdbx_seq_one_letter_code
_entity_poly.pdbx_strand_id
1 'polypeptide(L)'
;MSEKYKGFELKGSTLRKKCEVAINLGDKRHHIATGDTMDDAFIAARTWVDLSFAAVKQGRRETHIATAEQYETYLRTQLLKQYERAMLAENAAGIKTAGELACAAGWSDYGTANLHYGKLGRKVGEALSLTFKKMDHDGSDFLISALANEVSGTQTERVNWKFEMHPELVQALKAVGIVE
;
A
#
# COMPACT_ATOMS: atom_id res chain seq x y z
N MET A 1 -11.86 24.93 -2.09
CA MET A 1 -11.96 23.75 -2.97
C MET A 1 -11.20 22.60 -2.32
N SER A 2 -11.63 21.35 -2.45
CA SER A 2 -10.87 20.21 -1.91
C SER A 2 -10.99 18.98 -2.79
N GLU A 3 -9.92 18.22 -2.93
CA GLU A 3 -9.91 16.93 -3.63
C GLU A 3 -9.04 15.90 -2.90
N LYS A 4 -9.27 14.61 -3.20
CA LYS A 4 -8.37 13.53 -2.75
C LYS A 4 -7.46 13.13 -3.90
N TYR A 5 -6.16 13.05 -3.65
CA TYR A 5 -5.16 12.66 -4.64
C TYR A 5 -4.12 11.71 -4.03
N LYS A 6 -4.06 10.47 -4.52
CA LYS A 6 -3.14 9.41 -4.05
C LYS A 6 -3.12 9.27 -2.51
N GLY A 7 -4.30 9.35 -1.90
CA GLY A 7 -4.48 9.26 -0.45
C GLY A 7 -4.36 10.58 0.31
N PHE A 8 -3.74 11.61 -0.28
CA PHE A 8 -3.68 12.94 0.33
C PHE A 8 -4.99 13.70 0.14
N GLU A 9 -5.33 14.52 1.12
CA GLU A 9 -6.39 15.51 1.03
C GLU A 9 -5.78 16.87 0.68
N LEU A 10 -6.12 17.36 -0.52
CA LEU A 10 -5.67 18.63 -1.05
C LEU A 10 -6.73 19.69 -0.76
N LYS A 11 -6.42 20.68 0.08
CA LYS A 11 -7.34 21.77 0.48
C LYS A 11 -6.86 23.11 -0.04
N GLY A 12 -7.57 23.62 -1.04
CA GLY A 12 -7.34 24.93 -1.65
C GLY A 12 -7.94 26.07 -0.83
N SER A 13 -7.14 27.11 -0.60
CA SER A 13 -7.49 28.35 0.06
C SER A 13 -6.80 29.53 -0.62
N THR A 14 -7.31 30.74 -0.43
CA THR A 14 -6.69 31.96 -0.96
C THR A 14 -6.21 32.80 0.22
N LEU A 15 -4.90 33.04 0.30
CA LEU A 15 -4.28 33.83 1.36
C LEU A 15 -3.43 34.93 0.72
N ARG A 16 -3.66 36.20 1.11
CA ARG A 16 -2.86 37.35 0.66
C ARG A 16 -2.65 37.44 -0.86
N LYS A 17 -3.71 37.22 -1.65
CA LYS A 17 -3.71 37.22 -3.14
C LYS A 17 -2.92 36.08 -3.80
N LYS A 18 -2.48 35.06 -3.04
CA LYS A 18 -1.95 33.81 -3.60
C LYS A 18 -2.92 32.67 -3.37
N CYS A 19 -2.98 31.75 -4.32
CA CYS A 19 -3.72 30.51 -4.14
C CYS A 19 -2.79 29.47 -3.51
N GLU A 20 -3.24 28.85 -2.43
CA GLU A 20 -2.48 27.87 -1.66
C GLU A 20 -3.30 26.59 -1.55
N VAL A 21 -2.65 25.44 -1.74
CA VAL A 21 -3.24 24.12 -1.54
C VAL A 21 -2.44 23.41 -0.46
N ALA A 22 -3.07 23.22 0.70
CA ALA A 22 -2.52 22.39 1.77
C ALA A 22 -2.66 20.91 1.40
N ILE A 23 -1.54 20.18 1.48
CA ILE A 23 -1.46 18.74 1.23
C ILE A 23 -1.43 18.03 2.57
N ASN A 24 -2.53 17.35 2.92
CA ASN A 24 -2.71 16.72 4.21
C ASN A 24 -2.81 15.20 4.08
N LEU A 25 -2.35 14.49 5.11
CA LEU A 25 -2.48 13.05 5.27
C LEU A 25 -3.10 12.78 6.63
N GLY A 26 -4.41 12.47 6.65
CA GLY A 26 -5.18 12.52 7.89
C GLY A 26 -5.12 13.93 8.49
N ASP A 27 -4.79 14.02 9.78
CA ASP A 27 -4.70 15.30 10.50
C ASP A 27 -3.36 16.01 10.33
N LYS A 28 -2.38 15.37 9.67
CA LYS A 28 -1.04 15.92 9.50
C LYS A 28 -0.93 16.67 8.16
N ARG A 29 -0.52 17.95 8.23
CA ARG A 29 -0.14 18.71 7.05
C ARG A 29 1.30 18.39 6.64
N HIS A 30 1.50 17.92 5.42
CA HIS A 30 2.81 17.55 4.88
C HIS A 30 3.47 18.69 4.11
N HIS A 31 2.69 19.44 3.33
CA HIS A 31 3.20 20.51 2.49
C HIS A 31 2.11 21.54 2.16
N ILE A 32 2.51 22.71 1.66
CA ILE A 32 1.63 23.72 1.07
C ILE A 32 2.20 24.06 -0.29
N ALA A 33 1.46 23.72 -1.35
CA ALA A 33 1.78 24.17 -2.69
C ALA A 33 1.12 25.52 -2.95
N THR A 34 1.78 26.38 -3.72
CA THR A 34 1.27 27.71 -4.05
C THR A 34 1.25 27.90 -5.57
N GLY A 35 0.27 28.65 -6.07
CA GLY A 35 0.16 29.01 -7.47
C GLY A 35 -0.47 30.39 -7.66
N ASP A 36 -0.31 30.93 -8.87
CA ASP A 36 -0.90 32.22 -9.24
C ASP A 36 -2.42 32.11 -9.37
N THR A 37 -2.91 30.98 -9.88
CA THR A 37 -4.33 30.59 -9.83
C THR A 37 -4.56 29.38 -8.90
N MET A 38 -5.83 29.11 -8.59
CA MET A 38 -6.19 27.93 -7.80
C MET A 38 -5.81 26.64 -8.53
N ASP A 39 -6.02 26.59 -9.84
CA ASP A 39 -5.67 25.42 -10.66
C ASP A 39 -4.16 25.20 -10.67
N ASP A 40 -3.35 26.26 -10.78
CA ASP A 40 -1.88 26.16 -10.70
C ASP A 40 -1.44 25.61 -9.34
N ALA A 41 -2.09 26.05 -8.25
CA ALA A 41 -1.79 25.55 -6.92
C ALA A 41 -2.15 24.06 -6.75
N PHE A 42 -3.24 23.59 -7.36
CA PHE A 42 -3.59 22.16 -7.38
C PHE A 42 -2.66 21.34 -8.27
N ILE A 43 -2.25 21.86 -9.43
CA ILE A 43 -1.24 21.21 -10.29
C ILE A 43 0.06 21.06 -9.51
N ALA A 44 0.56 22.14 -8.89
CA ALA A 44 1.76 22.11 -8.06
C ALA A 44 1.63 21.13 -6.88
N ALA A 45 0.45 21.05 -6.25
CA ALA A 45 0.18 20.10 -5.18
C ALA A 45 0.27 18.65 -5.65
N ARG A 46 -0.36 18.31 -6.78
CA ARG A 46 -0.28 16.97 -7.37
C ARG A 46 1.13 16.63 -7.78
N THR A 47 1.86 17.56 -8.40
CA THR A 47 3.27 17.37 -8.75
C THR A 47 4.13 17.12 -7.52
N TRP A 48 3.91 17.84 -6.41
CA TRP A 48 4.61 17.57 -5.15
C TRP A 48 4.30 16.17 -4.62
N VAL A 49 3.03 15.75 -4.65
CA VAL A 49 2.64 14.39 -4.25
C VAL A 49 3.34 13.37 -5.13
N ASP A 50 3.31 13.53 -6.45
CA ASP A 50 3.96 12.66 -7.41
C ASP A 50 5.47 12.56 -7.21
N LEU A 51 6.14 13.70 -7.03
CA LEU A 51 7.57 13.77 -6.75
C LEU A 51 7.91 13.17 -5.38
N SER A 52 7.05 13.34 -4.38
CA SER A 52 7.23 12.71 -3.08
C SER A 52 7.15 11.18 -3.20
N PHE A 53 6.27 10.65 -4.03
CA PHE A 53 6.25 9.22 -4.34
C PHE A 53 7.47 8.78 -5.17
N ALA A 54 7.94 9.61 -6.11
CA ALA A 54 9.09 9.32 -6.97
C ALA A 54 10.44 9.37 -6.23
N ALA A 55 10.65 10.36 -5.36
CA ALA A 55 11.87 10.52 -4.56
C ALA A 55 12.02 9.39 -3.53
N VAL A 56 10.91 8.87 -2.99
CA VAL A 56 10.93 7.75 -2.03
C VAL A 56 11.24 6.40 -2.69
N LYS A 57 11.35 6.30 -4.04
CA LYS A 57 11.93 5.11 -4.69
C LYS A 57 13.36 4.81 -4.21
N GLN A 58 14.12 5.82 -3.74
CA GLN A 58 15.49 5.65 -3.26
C GLN A 58 15.63 4.94 -1.90
N GLY A 59 14.53 4.65 -1.18
CA GLY A 59 14.57 3.94 0.10
C GLY A 59 14.08 2.49 0.05
N ARG A 60 13.64 2.02 -1.12
CA ARG A 60 13.06 0.67 -1.24
C ARG A 60 14.17 -0.38 -1.25
N ARG A 61 13.98 -1.44 -0.46
CA ARG A 61 14.85 -2.62 -0.48
C ARG A 61 14.82 -3.31 -1.84
N GLU A 62 13.63 -3.47 -2.43
CA GLU A 62 13.41 -4.00 -3.77
C GLU A 62 12.24 -3.27 -4.45
N THR A 63 12.13 -3.35 -5.78
CA THR A 63 11.16 -2.56 -6.57
C THR A 63 9.68 -2.92 -6.30
N HIS A 64 9.38 -4.12 -5.81
CA HIS A 64 8.06 -4.56 -5.35
C HIS A 64 7.80 -4.26 -3.87
N ILE A 65 8.78 -3.76 -3.13
CA ILE A 65 8.69 -3.54 -1.68
C ILE A 65 8.63 -2.04 -1.43
N ALA A 66 7.51 -1.55 -0.91
CA ALA A 66 7.42 -0.16 -0.48
C ALA A 66 8.20 0.06 0.83
N THR A 67 8.58 1.31 1.12
CA THR A 67 9.12 1.63 2.46
C THR A 67 8.02 1.55 3.51
N ALA A 68 8.38 1.47 4.80
CA ALA A 68 7.40 1.44 5.89
C ALA A 68 6.50 2.68 5.87
N GLU A 69 7.06 3.87 5.59
CA GLU A 69 6.30 5.13 5.51
C GLU A 69 5.32 5.14 4.32
N GLN A 70 5.70 4.51 3.20
CA GLN A 70 4.83 4.36 2.04
C GLN A 70 3.64 3.44 2.34
N TYR A 71 3.89 2.29 2.97
CA TYR A 71 2.83 1.40 3.42
C TYR A 71 1.94 2.10 4.47
N GLU A 72 2.52 2.81 5.44
CA GLU A 72 1.77 3.54 6.47
C GLU A 72 0.84 4.59 5.84
N THR A 73 1.38 5.39 4.93
CA THR A 73 0.63 6.40 4.17
C THR A 73 -0.56 5.77 3.43
N TYR A 74 -0.32 4.63 2.76
CA TYR A 74 -1.40 3.89 2.09
C TYR A 74 -2.45 3.40 3.10
N LEU A 75 -2.03 2.79 4.21
CA LEU A 75 -2.92 2.20 5.21
C LEU A 75 -3.76 3.25 5.96
N ARG A 76 -3.23 4.46 6.18
CA ARG A 76 -3.97 5.57 6.79
C ARG A 76 -5.04 6.17 5.86
N THR A 77 -4.85 6.05 4.55
CA THR A 77 -5.70 6.71 3.55
C THR A 77 -6.70 5.78 2.90
N GLN A 78 -6.42 4.48 2.92
CA GLN A 78 -7.26 3.46 2.34
C GLN A 78 -8.04 2.72 3.42
N LEU A 79 -9.36 2.65 3.25
CA LEU A 79 -10.19 1.80 4.10
C LEU A 79 -9.96 0.34 3.71
N LEU A 80 -9.19 -0.37 4.52
CA LEU A 80 -9.09 -1.83 4.43
C LEU A 80 -10.39 -2.48 4.91
N LYS A 81 -10.85 -3.47 4.17
CA LYS A 81 -11.98 -4.31 4.58
C LYS A 81 -11.58 -5.21 5.75
N GLN A 82 -12.57 -5.68 6.50
CA GLN A 82 -12.33 -6.50 7.69
C GLN A 82 -11.50 -7.76 7.38
N TYR A 83 -11.82 -8.48 6.31
CA TYR A 83 -11.07 -9.67 5.90
C TYR A 83 -9.64 -9.34 5.45
N GLU A 84 -9.39 -8.15 4.87
CA GLU A 84 -8.05 -7.71 4.46
C GLU A 84 -7.19 -7.44 5.69
N ARG A 85 -7.77 -6.76 6.69
CA ARG A 85 -7.12 -6.53 7.99
C ARG A 85 -6.79 -7.85 8.68
N ALA A 86 -7.71 -8.82 8.67
CA ALA A 86 -7.50 -10.12 9.30
C ALA A 86 -6.37 -10.91 8.64
N MET A 87 -6.34 -11.01 7.30
CA MET A 87 -5.23 -11.67 6.60
C MET A 87 -3.89 -10.98 6.83
N LEU A 88 -3.87 -9.63 6.81
CA LEU A 88 -2.64 -8.87 7.07
C LEU A 88 -2.15 -9.08 8.51
N ALA A 89 -3.05 -9.05 9.49
CA ALA A 89 -2.69 -9.30 10.89
C ALA A 89 -2.16 -10.71 11.10
N GLU A 90 -2.83 -11.71 10.51
CA GLU A 90 -2.38 -13.11 10.58
C GLU A 90 -1.00 -13.30 9.96
N ASN A 91 -0.74 -12.71 8.78
CA ASN A 91 0.56 -12.82 8.12
C ASN A 91 1.65 -11.97 8.80
N ALA A 92 1.30 -10.91 9.52
CA ALA A 92 2.26 -10.15 10.32
C ALA A 92 2.78 -10.93 11.54
N ALA A 93 2.02 -11.93 12.02
CA ALA A 93 2.42 -12.80 13.12
C ALA A 93 3.47 -13.85 12.73
N GLY A 94 3.76 -14.01 11.43
CA GLY A 94 4.79 -14.91 10.93
C GLY A 94 4.49 -15.46 9.53
N ILE A 95 5.23 -16.48 9.14
CA ILE A 95 5.03 -17.16 7.86
C ILE A 95 3.66 -17.86 7.88
N LYS A 96 2.82 -17.60 6.86
CA LYS A 96 1.47 -18.15 6.78
C LYS A 96 1.17 -18.78 5.43
N THR A 97 0.43 -19.88 5.45
CA THR A 97 -0.14 -20.51 4.26
C THR A 97 -1.39 -19.77 3.79
N ALA A 98 -1.75 -19.93 2.52
CA ALA A 98 -3.03 -19.44 1.98
C ALA A 98 -4.24 -19.94 2.79
N GLY A 99 -4.18 -21.17 3.32
CA GLY A 99 -5.23 -21.74 4.16
C GLY A 99 -5.35 -21.05 5.53
N GLU A 100 -4.23 -20.71 6.17
CA GLU A 100 -4.25 -19.95 7.42
C GLU A 100 -4.80 -18.53 7.21
N LEU A 101 -4.44 -17.88 6.10
CA LEU A 101 -5.02 -16.59 5.72
C LEU A 101 -6.53 -16.69 5.47
N ALA A 102 -6.98 -17.77 4.80
CA ALA A 102 -8.40 -18.03 4.61
C ALA A 102 -9.13 -18.17 5.95
N CYS A 103 -8.57 -18.94 6.88
CA CYS A 103 -9.14 -19.13 8.21
C CYS A 103 -9.28 -17.80 8.96
N ALA A 104 -8.22 -16.97 8.96
CA ALA A 104 -8.26 -15.63 9.56
C ALA A 104 -9.32 -14.72 8.91
N ALA A 105 -9.55 -14.85 7.61
CA ALA A 105 -10.59 -14.13 6.89
C ALA A 105 -12.01 -14.69 7.08
N GLY A 106 -12.18 -15.82 7.77
CA GLY A 106 -13.45 -16.51 7.95
C GLY A 106 -13.90 -17.32 6.73
N TRP A 107 -12.96 -17.76 5.90
CA TRP A 107 -13.21 -18.55 4.69
C TRP A 107 -12.76 -20.00 4.85
N SER A 108 -13.50 -20.92 4.24
CA SER A 108 -13.18 -22.35 4.20
C SER A 108 -12.24 -22.73 3.07
N ASP A 109 -12.02 -21.83 2.10
CA ASP A 109 -11.30 -22.11 0.86
C ASP A 109 -10.07 -21.20 0.70
N TYR A 110 -8.90 -21.83 0.47
CA TYR A 110 -7.63 -21.15 0.23
C TYR A 110 -7.61 -20.43 -1.12
N GLY A 111 -8.40 -20.87 -2.11
CA GLY A 111 -8.51 -20.23 -3.41
C GLY A 111 -9.06 -18.80 -3.28
N THR A 112 -10.10 -18.64 -2.45
CA THR A 112 -10.68 -17.34 -2.11
C THR A 112 -9.65 -16.43 -1.44
N ALA A 113 -8.90 -16.94 -0.46
CA ALA A 113 -7.83 -16.17 0.18
C ALA A 113 -6.76 -15.70 -0.81
N ASN A 114 -6.24 -16.59 -1.64
CA ASN A 114 -5.25 -16.25 -2.66
C ASN A 114 -5.75 -15.16 -3.62
N LEU A 115 -7.00 -15.27 -4.09
CA LEU A 115 -7.61 -14.28 -4.97
C LEU A 115 -7.70 -12.91 -4.29
N HIS A 116 -8.19 -12.86 -3.05
CA HIS A 116 -8.37 -11.61 -2.33
C HIS A 116 -7.06 -11.00 -1.86
N TYR A 117 -6.08 -11.82 -1.48
CA TYR A 117 -4.74 -11.38 -1.10
C TYR A 117 -3.96 -10.84 -2.30
N GLY A 118 -4.06 -11.51 -3.46
CA GLY A 118 -3.52 -10.99 -4.72
C GLY A 118 -4.18 -9.68 -5.16
N LYS A 119 -5.51 -9.55 -5.02
CA LYS A 119 -6.22 -8.27 -5.28
C LYS A 119 -5.76 -7.15 -4.36
N LEU A 120 -5.53 -7.44 -3.08
CA LEU A 120 -4.97 -6.48 -2.12
C LEU A 120 -3.54 -6.08 -2.53
N GLY A 121 -2.69 -7.04 -2.88
CA GLY A 121 -1.34 -6.79 -3.36
C GLY A 121 -1.31 -5.91 -4.61
N ARG A 122 -2.21 -6.17 -5.57
CA ARG A 122 -2.40 -5.31 -6.75
C ARG A 122 -2.77 -3.89 -6.35
N LYS A 123 -3.77 -3.71 -5.49
CA LYS A 123 -4.25 -2.39 -5.05
C LYS A 123 -3.13 -1.58 -4.40
N VAL A 124 -2.34 -2.21 -3.54
CA VAL A 124 -1.18 -1.60 -2.87
C VAL A 124 -0.10 -1.27 -3.90
N GLY A 125 0.27 -2.23 -4.74
CA GLY A 125 1.33 -2.07 -5.73
C GLY A 125 1.03 -0.97 -6.75
N GLU A 126 -0.20 -0.91 -7.25
CA GLU A 126 -0.62 0.15 -8.19
C GLU A 126 -0.63 1.53 -7.50
N ALA A 127 -1.20 1.63 -6.30
CA ALA A 127 -1.26 2.88 -5.55
C ALA A 127 0.14 3.44 -5.23
N LEU A 128 1.10 2.56 -4.95
CA LEU A 128 2.47 2.91 -4.61
C LEU A 128 3.45 2.84 -5.79
N SER A 129 2.95 2.54 -7.00
CA SER A 129 3.77 2.38 -8.21
C SER A 129 4.95 1.41 -7.99
N LEU A 130 4.63 0.21 -7.50
CA LEU A 130 5.57 -0.89 -7.30
C LEU A 130 5.68 -1.73 -8.58
N THR A 131 6.85 -2.32 -8.81
CA THR A 131 7.05 -3.26 -9.92
C THR A 131 6.92 -4.68 -9.36
N PHE A 132 5.86 -5.40 -9.70
CA PHE A 132 5.63 -6.76 -9.20
C PHE A 132 6.73 -7.73 -9.67
N LYS A 133 7.05 -8.72 -8.84
CA LYS A 133 7.81 -9.90 -9.26
C LYS A 133 7.03 -10.63 -10.36
N LYS A 134 7.75 -11.35 -11.22
CA LYS A 134 7.15 -12.24 -12.21
C LYS A 134 7.05 -13.66 -11.67
N MET A 135 6.00 -14.39 -12.03
CA MET A 135 5.91 -15.82 -11.77
C MET A 135 6.81 -16.59 -12.74
N ASP A 136 7.51 -17.61 -12.25
CA ASP A 136 8.47 -18.38 -13.06
C ASP A 136 7.80 -19.17 -14.19
N HIS A 137 6.58 -19.67 -13.97
CA HIS A 137 5.93 -20.60 -14.90
C HIS A 137 5.33 -19.94 -16.16
N ASP A 138 4.87 -18.69 -16.07
CA ASP A 138 4.16 -18.01 -17.17
C ASP A 138 4.57 -16.53 -17.35
N GLY A 139 5.47 -16.00 -16.51
CA GLY A 139 5.92 -14.61 -16.58
C GLY A 139 4.85 -13.58 -16.21
N SER A 140 3.70 -14.01 -15.68
CA SER A 140 2.64 -13.13 -15.19
C SER A 140 3.07 -12.39 -13.93
N ASP A 141 2.40 -11.28 -13.60
CA ASP A 141 2.70 -10.54 -12.37
C ASP A 141 2.28 -11.35 -11.13
N PHE A 142 3.24 -11.60 -10.24
CA PHE A 142 2.98 -12.13 -8.91
C PHE A 142 2.47 -11.01 -8.01
N LEU A 143 1.17 -10.74 -8.03
CA LEU A 143 0.57 -9.59 -7.35
C LEU A 143 0.79 -9.57 -5.82
N ILE A 144 0.91 -10.73 -5.19
CA ILE A 144 1.19 -10.86 -3.74
C ILE A 144 2.59 -10.35 -3.39
N SER A 145 3.52 -10.29 -4.36
CA SER A 145 4.86 -9.75 -4.15
C SER A 145 4.87 -8.29 -3.68
N ALA A 146 3.77 -7.54 -3.76
CA ALA A 146 3.69 -6.22 -3.16
C ALA A 146 3.50 -6.24 -1.64
N LEU A 147 3.21 -7.39 -1.04
CA LEU A 147 2.89 -7.57 0.39
C LEU A 147 3.86 -8.52 1.11
N ALA A 148 4.24 -9.60 0.43
CA ALA A 148 4.94 -10.72 1.02
C ALA A 148 5.86 -11.41 0.01
N ASN A 149 6.91 -12.03 0.54
CA ASN A 149 7.71 -13.00 -0.20
C ASN A 149 7.06 -14.37 -0.14
N GLU A 150 7.18 -15.13 -1.23
CA GLU A 150 6.92 -16.56 -1.18
C GLU A 150 8.10 -17.25 -0.47
N VAL A 151 7.80 -18.03 0.57
CA VAL A 151 8.77 -18.87 1.25
C VAL A 151 8.62 -20.28 0.69
N SER A 152 9.58 -20.68 -0.14
CA SER A 152 9.60 -22.02 -0.72
C SER A 152 9.79 -23.06 0.38
N GLY A 153 8.72 -23.76 0.75
CA GLY A 153 8.84 -25.15 1.20
C GLY A 153 8.91 -26.03 -0.03
N THR A 154 9.81 -27.01 -0.06
CA THR A 154 9.86 -28.04 -1.10
C THR A 154 8.51 -28.76 -1.23
N GLN A 155 7.56 -28.26 -2.02
CA GLN A 155 6.37 -29.03 -2.36
C GLN A 155 5.58 -28.48 -3.55
N THR A 156 5.17 -29.43 -4.37
CA THR A 156 4.55 -29.35 -5.69
C THR A 156 3.06 -28.97 -5.68
N GLU A 157 2.52 -28.49 -4.56
CA GLU A 157 1.08 -28.21 -4.42
C GLU A 157 0.81 -26.75 -4.03
N ARG A 158 0.08 -26.04 -4.90
CA ARG A 158 -0.33 -24.63 -4.75
C ARG A 158 -1.10 -24.32 -3.44
N VAL A 159 -1.57 -25.36 -2.75
CA VAL A 159 -2.30 -25.27 -1.47
C VAL A 159 -1.36 -24.85 -0.32
N ASN A 160 -0.06 -25.14 -0.45
CA ASN A 160 0.93 -24.97 0.63
C ASN A 160 1.87 -23.78 0.42
N TRP A 161 1.53 -22.85 -0.48
CA TRP A 161 2.29 -21.61 -0.62
C TRP A 161 2.31 -20.86 0.70
N LYS A 162 3.52 -20.61 1.18
CA LYS A 162 3.81 -19.89 2.42
C LYS A 162 4.24 -18.49 2.08
N PHE A 163 3.68 -17.52 2.77
CA PHE A 163 3.96 -16.11 2.58
C PHE A 163 4.61 -15.55 3.84
N GLU A 164 5.74 -14.88 3.66
CA GLU A 164 6.37 -14.05 4.69
C GLU A 164 6.13 -12.59 4.35
N MET A 165 5.35 -11.90 5.20
CA MET A 165 5.07 -10.49 5.00
C MET A 165 6.36 -9.67 5.03
N HIS A 166 6.44 -8.64 4.17
CA HIS A 166 7.55 -7.70 4.22
C HIS A 166 7.65 -7.03 5.60
N PRO A 167 8.85 -6.98 6.23
CA PRO A 167 9.02 -6.32 7.52
C PRO A 167 8.62 -4.83 7.47
N GLU A 168 8.78 -4.17 6.32
CA GLU A 168 8.34 -2.79 6.09
C GLU A 168 6.81 -2.65 6.22
N LEU A 169 6.05 -3.63 5.74
CA LEU A 169 4.59 -3.65 5.88
C LEU A 169 4.18 -3.99 7.32
N VAL A 170 4.88 -4.90 8.00
CA VAL A 170 4.64 -5.19 9.43
C VAL A 170 4.83 -3.94 10.28
N GLN A 171 5.91 -3.19 10.05
CA GLN A 171 6.17 -1.92 10.75
C GLN A 171 5.05 -0.91 10.51
N ALA A 172 4.58 -0.80 9.27
CA ALA A 172 3.48 0.09 8.93
C ALA A 172 2.16 -0.32 9.60
N LEU A 173 1.86 -1.62 9.67
CA LEU A 173 0.67 -2.15 10.36
C LEU A 173 0.67 -1.82 11.86
N LYS A 174 1.84 -1.90 12.51
CA LYS A 174 2.03 -1.46 13.90
C LYS A 174 1.77 0.04 14.05
N ALA A 175 2.36 0.86 13.16
CA ALA A 175 2.23 2.31 13.21
C ALA A 175 0.77 2.80 13.06
N VAL A 176 -0.06 2.07 12.31
CA VAL A 176 -1.49 2.38 12.15
C VAL A 176 -2.40 1.64 13.15
N GLY A 177 -1.84 0.86 14.08
CA GLY A 177 -2.58 0.16 15.13
C GLY A 177 -3.43 -1.02 14.63
N ILE A 178 -3.03 -1.66 13.52
CA ILE A 178 -3.69 -2.90 13.04
C ILE A 178 -3.13 -4.13 13.76
N VAL A 179 -1.85 -4.11 14.12
CA VAL A 179 -1.17 -5.16 14.90
C VAL A 179 -0.34 -4.54 16.02
N GLU A 180 -0.03 -5.32 17.06
CA GLU A 180 0.82 -4.91 18.19
C GLU A 180 2.32 -5.12 17.90
#